data_AF-A0A932B6E8-F1
#
_entry.id   AF-A0A932B6E8-F1
#
_cell.length_a   1.000
_cell.length_b   1.000
_cell.length_c   1.000
_cell.angle_alpha   90.00
_cell.angle_beta   90.00
_cell.angle_gamma   90.00
#
_symmetry.space_group_name_H-M   'P 1'
#
loop_
_entity.id
_entity.type
_entity.pdbx_description
1 polymer ?
#
loop_
_entity_poly.entity_id
_entity_poly.type
_entity_poly.pdbx_seq_one_letter_code
_entity_poly.pdbx_strand_id
1 'polypeptide(L)'
;MIHYRIEVADAHAHRFQVTLRVDKPQARQQLSLPVWIPGSYLVREFARHLSPLKARQGNREVRVTPLDKATWELDTQGSAALTVQYEVYAFDTSVRAAFLDAHRGFFNGTSVFLKAHGFEDQPQAVRITGLPKGWQVATALPLVKPDAKGGGDYLAPDYDALVDHP
;
A
#
# COMPACT_ATOMS: atom_id res chain seq x y z
N MET A 1 14.50 3.06 3.87
CA MET A 1 13.33 2.60 4.63
C MET A 1 12.07 3.03 3.90
N ILE A 2 11.12 2.10 3.84
CA ILE A 2 9.84 2.26 3.19
C ILE A 2 8.76 2.27 4.27
N HIS A 3 7.82 3.19 4.15
CA HIS A 3 6.71 3.32 5.09
C HIS A 3 5.39 3.34 4.33
N TYR A 4 4.47 2.48 4.72
CA TYR A 4 3.10 2.48 4.27
C TYR A 4 2.19 2.92 5.41
N ARG A 5 1.17 3.70 5.07
CA ARG A 5 0.01 3.93 5.92
C ARG A 5 -1.23 3.55 5.13
N ILE A 6 -2.07 2.68 5.68
CA ILE A 6 -3.35 2.31 5.11
C ILE A 6 -4.48 2.67 6.07
N GLU A 7 -5.53 3.26 5.54
CA GLU A 7 -6.64 3.82 6.32
C GLU A 7 -7.97 3.53 5.65
N VAL A 8 -9.02 3.30 6.44
CA VAL A 8 -10.40 3.27 5.94
C VAL A 8 -10.78 4.70 5.58
N ALA A 9 -10.80 5.01 4.28
CA ALA A 9 -11.14 6.34 3.78
C ALA A 9 -12.66 6.52 3.74
N ASP A 10 -13.36 5.52 3.19
CA ASP A 10 -14.82 5.47 3.16
C ASP A 10 -15.27 4.01 3.08
N ALA A 11 -15.85 3.51 4.18
CA ALA A 11 -16.35 2.14 4.27
C ALA A 11 -17.58 1.90 3.38
N HIS A 12 -18.43 2.91 3.17
CA HIS A 12 -19.64 2.80 2.34
C HIS A 12 -19.32 2.89 0.84
N ALA A 13 -18.23 3.57 0.48
CA ALA A 13 -17.72 3.62 -0.89
C ALA A 13 -16.68 2.54 -1.21
N HIS A 14 -16.37 1.66 -0.26
CA HIS A 14 -15.40 0.58 -0.39
C HIS A 14 -13.98 1.10 -0.72
N ARG A 15 -13.54 2.18 -0.06
CA ARG A 15 -12.25 2.85 -0.33
C ARG A 15 -11.29 2.76 0.85
N PHE A 16 -10.11 2.21 0.61
CA PHE A 16 -8.94 2.45 1.44
C PHE A 16 -8.12 3.60 0.87
N GLN A 17 -7.54 4.44 1.73
CA GLN A 17 -6.48 5.37 1.35
C GLN A 17 -5.13 4.75 1.72
N VAL A 18 -4.20 4.71 0.77
CA VAL A 18 -2.83 4.29 1.01
C VAL A 18 -1.90 5.49 0.82
N THR A 19 -0.95 5.64 1.73
CA THR A 19 0.19 6.56 1.62
C THR A 19 1.48 5.76 1.70
N LEU A 20 2.25 5.76 0.61
CA LEU A 20 3.62 5.23 0.55
C LEU A 20 4.60 6.38 0.73
N ARG A 21 5.61 6.19 1.60
CA ARG A 21 6.75 7.09 1.73
C ARG A 21 8.06 6.33 1.51
N VAL A 22 8.89 6.87 0.62
CA VAL A 22 10.27 6.42 0.37
C VAL A 22 11.21 7.50 0.88
N ASP A 23 11.95 7.23 1.96
CA ASP A 23 12.76 8.27 2.62
C ASP A 23 13.90 8.81 1.74
N LYS A 24 14.52 7.94 0.96
CA LYS A 24 15.64 8.25 0.06
C LYS A 24 15.38 7.63 -1.31
N PRO A 25 14.46 8.20 -2.11
CA PRO A 25 14.09 7.62 -3.40
C PRO A 25 15.26 7.72 -4.39
N GLN A 26 15.24 6.86 -5.41
CA GLN A 26 16.12 7.02 -6.58
C GLN A 26 15.69 8.24 -7.39
N ALA A 27 16.62 8.85 -8.14
CA ALA A 27 16.34 10.04 -8.97
C ALA A 27 15.14 9.84 -9.91
N ARG A 28 15.00 8.63 -10.45
CA ARG A 28 13.79 8.11 -11.09
C ARG A 28 13.32 6.91 -10.29
N GLN A 29 12.33 7.10 -9.43
CA GLN A 29 11.81 6.01 -8.63
C GLN A 29 10.76 5.26 -9.44
N GLN A 30 10.96 3.96 -9.65
CA GLN A 30 9.92 3.11 -10.20
C GLN A 30 9.10 2.47 -9.08
N LEU A 31 7.78 2.44 -9.29
CA LEU A 31 6.82 1.74 -8.44
C LEU A 31 6.03 0.75 -9.29
N SER A 32 5.70 -0.40 -8.73
CA SER A 32 4.75 -1.33 -9.36
C SER A 32 3.78 -1.94 -8.38
N LEU A 33 2.63 -2.40 -8.86
CA LEU A 33 1.74 -3.27 -8.09
C LEU A 33 1.84 -4.71 -8.64
N PRO A 34 1.88 -5.74 -7.78
CA PRO A 34 1.78 -7.12 -8.25
C PRO A 34 0.57 -7.33 -9.16
N VAL A 35 0.72 -8.20 -10.15
CA VAL A 35 -0.36 -8.58 -11.08
C VAL A 35 -0.89 -9.99 -10.81
N TRP A 36 -0.55 -10.58 -9.67
CA TRP A 36 -1.02 -11.87 -9.17
C TRP A 36 -0.63 -11.98 -7.70
N ILE A 37 -1.06 -13.05 -7.02
CA ILE A 37 -0.77 -13.30 -5.61
C ILE A 37 -0.27 -14.75 -5.41
N PRO A 38 0.75 -14.99 -4.56
CA PRO A 38 1.18 -16.32 -4.18
C PRO A 38 0.00 -17.23 -3.80
N GLY A 39 0.06 -18.49 -4.24
CA GLY A 39 -1.03 -19.47 -4.04
C GLY A 39 -2.20 -19.35 -5.03
N SER A 40 -2.26 -18.33 -5.89
CA SER A 40 -3.27 -18.19 -6.95
C SER A 40 -2.64 -17.81 -8.29
N TYR A 41 -2.21 -18.82 -9.06
CA TYR A 41 -1.48 -18.68 -10.34
C TYR A 41 -2.36 -18.23 -11.52
N LEU A 42 -2.93 -17.04 -11.41
CA LEU A 42 -3.68 -16.37 -12.48
C LEU A 42 -3.44 -14.87 -12.42
N VAL A 43 -3.19 -14.25 -13.57
CA VAL A 43 -3.03 -12.79 -13.66
C VAL A 43 -4.30 -12.10 -13.17
N ARG A 44 -4.11 -11.15 -12.27
CA ARG A 44 -5.07 -10.24 -11.65
C ARG A 44 -4.60 -8.82 -11.92
N GLU A 45 -5.38 -8.07 -12.66
CA GLU A 45 -5.10 -6.66 -12.95
C GLU A 45 -5.42 -5.79 -11.70
N PHE A 46 -4.77 -6.02 -10.55
CA PHE A 46 -5.08 -5.33 -9.29
C PHE A 46 -4.97 -3.81 -9.42
N ALA A 47 -4.04 -3.33 -10.25
CA ALA A 47 -3.81 -1.91 -10.51
C ALA A 47 -5.06 -1.17 -11.03
N ARG A 48 -6.03 -1.87 -11.66
CA ARG A 48 -7.30 -1.27 -12.10
C ARG A 48 -8.15 -0.72 -10.95
N HIS A 49 -7.87 -1.15 -9.72
CA HIS A 49 -8.58 -0.70 -8.52
C HIS A 49 -7.97 0.56 -7.90
N LEU A 50 -6.79 1.00 -8.37
CA LEU A 50 -6.14 2.19 -7.85
C LEU A 50 -6.74 3.46 -8.49
N SER A 51 -6.95 4.49 -7.67
CA SER A 51 -7.08 5.85 -8.20
C SER A 51 -5.75 6.29 -8.84
N PRO A 52 -5.74 7.34 -9.69
CA PRO A 52 -4.50 7.96 -10.14
C PRO A 52 -3.57 8.29 -8.96
N LEU A 53 -2.30 7.94 -9.09
CA LEU A 53 -1.31 8.19 -8.04
C LEU A 53 -1.00 9.69 -7.96
N LYS A 54 -1.03 10.23 -6.74
CA LYS A 54 -0.57 11.60 -6.45
C LYS A 54 0.77 11.53 -5.75
N ALA A 55 1.80 12.16 -6.30
CA ALA A 55 3.15 12.08 -5.75
C ALA A 55 3.72 13.46 -5.43
N ARG A 56 4.48 13.56 -4.34
CA ARG A 56 5.13 14.80 -3.92
C ARG A 56 6.45 14.57 -3.19
N GLN A 57 7.30 15.59 -3.21
CA GLN A 57 8.50 15.73 -2.39
C GLN A 57 8.43 17.06 -1.65
N GLY A 58 8.12 17.00 -0.35
CA GLY A 58 7.72 18.19 0.41
C GLY A 58 6.46 18.81 -0.18
N ASN A 59 6.58 20.05 -0.67
CA ASN A 59 5.50 20.80 -1.32
C ASN A 59 5.56 20.72 -2.86
N ARG A 60 6.58 20.08 -3.44
CA ARG A 60 6.73 19.93 -4.88
C ARG A 60 5.95 18.71 -5.37
N GLU A 61 5.07 18.91 -6.34
CA GLU A 61 4.44 17.80 -7.05
C GLU A 61 5.47 17.04 -7.89
N VAL A 62 5.40 15.71 -7.85
CA VAL A 62 6.28 14.81 -8.60
C VAL A 62 5.47 14.23 -9.75
N ARG A 63 5.99 14.38 -10.97
CA ARG A 63 5.38 13.79 -12.16
C ARG A 63 5.36 12.27 -12.04
N VAL A 64 4.18 11.68 -12.20
CA VAL A 64 3.98 10.23 -12.28
C VAL A 64 3.72 9.88 -13.74
N THR A 65 4.53 8.99 -14.30
CA THR A 65 4.38 8.52 -15.69
C THR A 65 4.09 7.02 -15.68
N PRO A 66 2.91 6.56 -16.14
CA PRO A 66 2.67 5.13 -16.31
C PRO A 66 3.61 4.58 -17.40
N LEU A 67 4.29 3.48 -17.10
CA LEU A 67 5.11 2.74 -18.06
C LEU A 67 4.31 1.59 -18.69
N ASP A 68 3.45 0.97 -17.89
CA ASP A 68 2.51 -0.07 -18.30
C ASP A 68 1.25 -0.04 -17.40
N LYS A 69 0.46 -1.12 -17.38
CA LYS A 69 -0.79 -1.21 -16.60
C LYS A 69 -0.60 -1.19 -15.09
N ALA A 70 0.57 -1.57 -14.58
CA ALA A 70 0.84 -1.77 -13.17
C ALA A 70 2.19 -1.19 -12.72
N THR A 71 2.91 -0.48 -13.60
CA THR A 71 4.21 0.13 -13.32
C THR A 71 4.20 1.63 -13.64
N TRP A 72 4.79 2.43 -12.74
CA TRP A 72 4.94 3.88 -12.87
C TRP A 72 6.37 4.32 -12.59
N GLU A 73 6.83 5.34 -13.33
CA GLU A 73 8.08 6.06 -13.05
C GLU A 73 7.77 7.44 -12.46
N LEU A 74 8.50 7.81 -11.40
CA LEU A 74 8.37 9.09 -10.69
C LEU A 74 9.67 9.88 -10.79
N ASP A 75 9.58 11.13 -11.27
CA ASP A 75 10.73 12.02 -11.40
C ASP A 75 11.04 12.75 -10.08
N THR A 76 11.75 12.06 -9.19
CA THR A 76 12.03 12.52 -7.83
C THR A 76 13.28 13.40 -7.75
N GLN A 77 14.17 13.38 -8.76
CA GLN A 77 15.44 14.10 -8.73
C GLN A 77 16.34 13.81 -7.50
N GLY A 78 16.01 12.79 -6.67
CA GLY A 78 16.79 12.34 -5.52
C GLY A 78 16.93 13.33 -4.35
N SER A 79 16.18 14.43 -4.35
CA SER A 79 16.45 15.59 -3.48
C SER A 79 15.73 15.61 -2.13
N ALA A 80 14.66 14.81 -1.98
CA ALA A 80 13.87 14.71 -0.76
C ALA A 80 13.09 13.39 -0.69
N ALA A 81 12.51 13.08 0.47
CA ALA A 81 11.64 11.93 0.62
C ALA A 81 10.41 12.03 -0.29
N LEU A 82 10.15 10.95 -1.02
CA LEU A 82 8.97 10.81 -1.89
C LEU A 82 7.78 10.36 -1.05
N THR A 83 6.62 11.00 -1.24
CA THR A 83 5.33 10.58 -0.69
C THR A 83 4.34 10.39 -1.84
N VAL A 84 3.73 9.21 -1.91
CA VAL A 84 2.75 8.82 -2.93
C VAL A 84 1.44 8.45 -2.25
N GLN A 85 0.34 9.00 -2.73
CA GLN A 85 -1.00 8.79 -2.20
C GLN A 85 -1.94 8.30 -3.29
N TYR A 86 -2.75 7.30 -2.96
CA TYR A 86 -3.75 6.72 -3.85
C TYR A 86 -4.83 6.02 -3.03
N GLU A 87 -6.02 5.92 -3.60
CA GLU A 87 -7.09 5.10 -3.05
C GLU A 87 -7.13 3.74 -3.74
N VAL A 88 -7.55 2.72 -2.98
CA VAL A 88 -7.83 1.37 -3.48
C VAL A 88 -9.34 1.14 -3.37
N TYR A 89 -9.99 0.84 -4.49
CA TYR A 89 -11.37 0.33 -4.49
C TYR A 89 -11.38 -1.16 -4.09
N ALA A 90 -11.95 -1.45 -2.94
CA ALA A 90 -11.89 -2.75 -2.28
C ALA A 90 -13.29 -3.37 -2.18
N PHE A 91 -13.79 -3.93 -3.27
CA PHE A 91 -15.09 -4.60 -3.29
C PHE A 91 -15.04 -5.96 -4.00
N ASP A 92 -13.95 -6.70 -3.78
CA ASP A 92 -13.79 -8.09 -4.22
C ASP A 92 -13.98 -9.02 -3.03
N THR A 93 -15.03 -9.85 -3.04
CA THR A 93 -15.39 -10.73 -1.92
C THR A 93 -14.50 -11.97 -1.78
N SER A 94 -13.46 -12.11 -2.59
CA SER A 94 -12.54 -13.25 -2.53
C SER A 94 -11.36 -13.03 -1.58
N VAL A 95 -10.72 -14.13 -1.20
CA VAL A 95 -9.52 -14.13 -0.33
C VAL A 95 -8.25 -13.60 -1.02
N ARG A 96 -8.33 -13.17 -2.29
CA ARG A 96 -7.15 -12.92 -3.15
C ARG A 96 -6.86 -11.43 -3.38
N ALA A 97 -7.80 -10.56 -3.02
CA ALA A 97 -7.77 -9.14 -3.36
C ALA A 97 -7.99 -8.27 -2.12
N ALA A 98 -8.86 -7.26 -2.20
CA ALA A 98 -9.27 -6.44 -1.07
C ALA A 98 -10.80 -6.25 -1.04
N PHE A 99 -11.33 -6.20 0.18
CA PHE A 99 -12.73 -5.98 0.48
C PHE A 99 -12.88 -4.98 1.63
N LEU A 100 -13.86 -4.09 1.54
CA LEU A 100 -14.21 -3.15 2.59
C LEU A 100 -15.69 -2.83 2.48
N ASP A 101 -16.42 -2.94 3.58
CA ASP A 101 -17.76 -2.38 3.72
C ASP A 101 -17.95 -1.79 5.13
N ALA A 102 -19.17 -1.42 5.48
CA ALA A 102 -19.50 -0.87 6.79
C ALA A 102 -19.30 -1.86 7.97
N HIS A 103 -19.12 -3.15 7.70
CA HIS A 103 -19.04 -4.21 8.70
C HIS A 103 -17.64 -4.77 8.88
N ARG A 104 -16.83 -4.87 7.82
CA ARG A 104 -15.47 -5.41 7.88
C ARG A 104 -14.56 -4.90 6.77
N GLY A 105 -13.26 -5.04 6.99
CA GLY A 105 -12.21 -4.84 5.99
C GLY A 105 -11.34 -6.09 5.87
N PHE A 106 -10.77 -6.29 4.69
CA PHE A 106 -9.80 -7.33 4.37
C PHE A 106 -8.94 -6.84 3.21
N PHE A 107 -7.64 -7.09 3.23
CA PHE A 107 -6.79 -6.83 2.07
C PHE A 107 -5.61 -7.79 2.05
N ASN A 108 -5.20 -8.22 0.85
CA ASN A 108 -3.86 -8.75 0.65
C ASN A 108 -2.93 -7.61 0.29
N GLY A 109 -1.69 -7.62 0.82
CA GLY A 109 -0.69 -6.60 0.52
C GLY A 109 -0.42 -6.43 -0.98
N THR A 110 -0.52 -7.52 -1.75
CA THR A 110 -0.39 -7.51 -3.23
C THR A 110 -1.41 -6.61 -3.94
N SER A 111 -2.55 -6.31 -3.32
CA SER A 111 -3.60 -5.46 -3.90
C SER A 111 -3.54 -4.01 -3.44
N VAL A 112 -2.78 -3.69 -2.39
CA VAL A 112 -2.81 -2.37 -1.74
C VAL A 112 -1.45 -1.69 -1.63
N PHE A 113 -0.33 -2.44 -1.59
CA PHE A 113 0.99 -1.86 -1.37
C PHE A 113 1.82 -1.87 -2.66
N LEU A 114 2.03 -0.69 -3.25
CA LEU A 114 2.98 -0.52 -4.35
C LEU A 114 4.40 -0.90 -3.91
N LYS A 115 5.06 -1.79 -4.66
CA LYS A 115 6.48 -2.12 -4.56
C LYS A 115 7.33 -0.93 -4.97
N ALA A 116 8.29 -0.53 -4.13
CA ALA A 116 9.31 0.45 -4.48
C ALA A 116 10.57 -0.26 -5.01
N HIS A 117 10.83 -0.14 -6.31
CA HIS A 117 11.95 -0.84 -6.95
C HIS A 117 13.30 -0.36 -6.44
N GLY A 118 14.20 -1.32 -6.14
CA GLY A 118 15.49 -1.12 -5.49
C GLY A 118 15.45 -1.07 -3.96
N PHE A 119 14.28 -1.31 -3.36
CA PHE A 119 14.08 -1.30 -1.91
C PHE A 119 13.31 -2.54 -1.41
N GLU A 120 13.13 -3.55 -2.26
CA GLU A 120 12.36 -4.76 -1.97
C GLU A 120 12.91 -5.50 -0.76
N ASP A 121 14.23 -5.65 -0.67
CA ASP A 121 14.92 -6.40 0.39
C ASP A 121 15.12 -5.58 1.69
N GLN A 122 14.56 -4.36 1.76
CA GLN A 122 14.64 -3.52 2.96
C GLN A 122 13.41 -3.72 3.85
N PRO A 123 13.51 -3.45 5.16
CA PRO A 123 12.35 -3.46 6.04
C PRO A 123 11.24 -2.52 5.58
N GLN A 124 10.01 -3.03 5.62
CA GLN A 124 8.79 -2.35 5.20
C GLN A 124 7.93 -2.05 6.44
N ALA A 125 7.84 -0.79 6.83
CA ALA A 125 6.97 -0.40 7.94
C ALA A 125 5.54 -0.18 7.44
N VAL A 126 4.56 -0.68 8.18
CA VAL A 126 3.14 -0.50 7.88
C VAL A 126 2.45 0.07 9.10
N ARG A 127 1.63 1.09 8.88
CA ARG A 127 0.74 1.62 9.89
C ARG A 127 -0.70 1.50 9.44
N ILE A 128 -1.52 0.84 10.25
CA ILE A 128 -2.96 0.71 10.01
C ILE A 128 -3.69 1.69 10.92
N THR A 129 -4.38 2.68 10.34
CA THR A 129 -5.11 3.73 11.08
C THR A 129 -6.51 3.97 10.53
N GLY A 130 -7.25 4.91 11.13
CA GLY A 130 -8.57 5.30 10.64
C GLY A 130 -9.66 4.24 10.79
N LEU A 131 -9.47 3.28 11.70
CA LEU A 131 -10.44 2.20 11.90
C LEU A 131 -11.78 2.74 12.43
N PRO A 132 -12.93 2.28 11.88
CA PRO A 132 -14.24 2.56 12.46
C PRO A 132 -14.34 2.12 13.92
N LYS A 133 -15.23 2.75 14.68
CA LYS A 133 -15.39 2.46 16.11
C LYS A 133 -15.74 0.98 16.33
N GLY A 134 -14.99 0.32 17.21
CA GLY A 134 -15.23 -1.07 17.59
C GLY A 134 -14.55 -2.10 16.69
N TRP A 135 -13.89 -1.66 15.62
CA TRP A 135 -13.09 -2.57 14.77
C TRP A 135 -11.78 -2.94 15.46
N GLN A 136 -11.27 -4.12 15.11
CA GLN A 136 -10.01 -4.68 15.57
C GLN A 136 -9.21 -5.17 14.37
N VAL A 137 -7.88 -5.13 14.45
CA VAL A 137 -6.98 -5.66 13.42
C VAL A 137 -6.53 -7.07 13.82
N ALA A 138 -6.56 -7.98 12.86
CA ALA A 138 -5.96 -9.30 12.96
C ALA A 138 -5.07 -9.51 11.73
N THR A 139 -3.80 -9.79 11.95
CA THR A 139 -2.81 -10.09 10.91
C THR A 139 -1.63 -10.84 11.53
N ALA A 140 -0.87 -11.56 10.71
CA ALA A 140 0.37 -12.21 11.12
C ALA A 140 1.60 -11.29 11.00
N LEU A 141 1.44 -10.06 10.47
CA LEU A 141 2.54 -9.09 10.43
C LEU A 141 3.13 -8.86 11.83
N PRO A 142 4.46 -8.88 11.99
CA PRO A 142 5.11 -8.60 13.26
C PRO A 142 4.75 -7.20 13.78
N LEU A 143 4.10 -7.16 14.95
CA LEU A 143 3.72 -5.94 15.62
C LEU A 143 4.95 -5.31 16.31
N VAL A 144 5.26 -4.05 15.97
CA VAL A 144 6.32 -3.28 16.62
C VAL A 144 5.76 -2.48 17.78
N LYS A 145 4.59 -1.86 17.60
CA LYS A 145 3.96 -1.04 18.63
C LYS A 145 2.43 -1.06 18.50
N PRO A 146 1.70 -1.58 19.50
CA PRO A 146 0.24 -1.48 19.50
C PRO A 146 -0.19 -0.02 19.68
N ASP A 147 -1.27 0.38 19.01
CA ASP A 147 -1.99 1.59 19.38
C ASP A 147 -3.12 1.30 20.39
N ALA A 148 -3.60 2.33 21.09
CA ALA A 148 -4.64 2.19 22.10
C ALA A 148 -6.04 1.88 21.52
N LYS A 149 -6.19 1.83 20.18
CA LYS A 149 -7.46 1.69 19.44
C LYS A 149 -7.50 0.43 18.56
N GLY A 150 -6.56 -0.51 18.73
CA GLY A 150 -6.54 -1.78 18.01
C GLY A 150 -5.91 -1.72 16.61
N GLY A 151 -5.35 -0.58 16.21
CA GLY A 151 -4.40 -0.47 15.11
C GLY A 151 -2.96 -0.71 15.61
N GLY A 152 -1.98 -0.37 14.78
CA GLY A 152 -0.58 -0.56 15.17
C GLY A 152 0.42 -0.18 14.11
N ASP A 153 1.67 -0.08 14.57
CA ASP A 153 2.86 -0.04 13.73
C ASP A 153 3.39 -1.47 13.60
N TYR A 154 3.52 -1.93 12.35
CA TYR A 154 3.98 -3.25 11.96
C TYR A 154 5.26 -3.14 11.13
N LEU A 155 6.05 -4.21 11.09
CA LEU A 155 7.29 -4.24 10.32
C LEU A 155 7.46 -5.60 9.66
N ALA A 156 7.49 -5.61 8.33
CA ALA A 156 7.95 -6.76 7.56
C ALA A 156 9.45 -6.63 7.27
N PRO A 157 10.20 -7.76 7.23
CA PRO A 157 11.64 -7.75 6.92
C PRO A 157 11.94 -7.27 5.49
N ASP A 158 11.03 -7.54 4.55
CA ASP A 158 11.14 -7.21 3.13
C ASP A 158 9.74 -7.07 2.50
N TYR A 159 9.68 -6.76 1.20
CA TYR A 159 8.43 -6.61 0.46
C TYR A 159 7.70 -7.94 0.22
N ASP A 160 8.41 -9.06 0.13
CA ASP A 160 7.78 -10.36 -0.09
C ASP A 160 6.98 -10.77 1.16
N ALA A 161 7.59 -10.69 2.33
CA ALA A 161 6.93 -10.88 3.62
C ALA A 161 5.78 -9.88 3.83
N LEU A 162 5.95 -8.61 3.43
CA LEU A 162 4.88 -7.60 3.54
C LEU A 162 3.59 -8.06 2.86
N VAL A 163 3.68 -8.69 1.68
CA VAL A 163 2.51 -9.04 0.89
C VAL A 163 1.98 -10.46 1.15
N ASP A 164 2.63 -11.22 2.02
CA ASP A 164 2.25 -12.57 2.47
C ASP A 164 1.50 -12.58 3.82
N HIS A 165 1.15 -11.40 4.33
CA HIS A 165 0.39 -11.24 5.57
C HIS A 165 -0.89 -10.43 5.31
N PRO A 166 -2.03 -11.09 5.07
CA PRO A 166 -3.32 -10.42 4.94
C PRO A 166 -3.84 -9.83 6.26
#